data_AF-A0A1F9VR64-F1
#
_entry.id   AF-A0A1F9VR64-F1
#
_cell.length_a   1.000
_cell.length_b   1.000
_cell.length_c   1.000
_cell.angle_alpha   90.00
_cell.angle_beta   90.00
_cell.angle_gamma   90.00
#
_symmetry.space_group_name_H-M   'P 1'
#
loop_
_entity.id
_entity.type
_entity.pdbx_description
1 polymer ?
#
loop_
_entity_poly.entity_id
_entity_poly.type
_entity_poly.pdbx_seq_one_letter_code
_entity_poly.pdbx_strand_id
1 'polypeptide(L)'
;MLKKITWLALLAAGAFLAWRFGYPYALKYFFRVSGIVSVAPELVQGLPGANSMLFVVARNEGGVPVAVKKIISPVFPAKFELTSSNLIMPDLLTRRLYLDALLNTHGQLGVLRRGDLKGARQDRVNFVSKGLEITLDTTQK
;
A
#
# COMPACT_ATOMS: atom_id res chain seq x y z
N MET A 1 -13.36 -13.77 -48.52
CA MET A 1 -12.30 -13.34 -47.56
C MET A 1 -12.83 -12.38 -46.49
N LEU A 2 -13.77 -11.48 -46.80
CA LEU A 2 -14.33 -10.48 -45.86
C LEU A 2 -14.93 -11.06 -44.55
N LYS A 3 -15.66 -12.19 -44.61
CA LYS A 3 -16.25 -12.83 -43.42
C LYS A 3 -15.19 -13.28 -42.39
N LYS A 4 -14.03 -13.78 -42.83
CA LYS A 4 -12.97 -14.20 -41.90
C LYS A 4 -12.34 -13.00 -41.18
N ILE A 5 -12.21 -11.88 -41.89
CA ILE A 5 -11.68 -10.62 -41.35
C ILE A 5 -12.65 -10.04 -40.31
N THR A 6 -13.96 -10.08 -40.54
CA THR A 6 -14.94 -9.60 -39.54
C THR A 6 -14.94 -10.43 -38.26
N TRP A 7 -14.79 -11.76 -38.37
CA TRP A 7 -14.64 -12.63 -37.19
C TRP A 7 -13.35 -12.35 -36.41
N LEU A 8 -12.24 -12.14 -37.12
CA LEU A 8 -10.97 -11.75 -36.49
C LEU A 8 -11.08 -10.38 -35.79
N ALA A 9 -11.75 -9.41 -36.40
CA ALA A 9 -11.96 -8.08 -35.81
C ALA A 9 -12.84 -8.17 -34.54
N LEU A 10 -13.90 -8.97 -34.55
CA LEU A 10 -14.74 -9.21 -33.37
C LEU A 10 -13.97 -9.91 -32.24
N LEU A 11 -13.14 -10.91 -32.57
CA LEU A 11 -12.27 -11.56 -31.58
C LEU A 11 -11.26 -10.58 -30.98
N ALA A 12 -10.62 -9.76 -31.81
CA ALA A 12 -9.69 -8.74 -31.34
C ALA A 12 -10.38 -7.69 -30.45
N ALA A 13 -11.59 -7.24 -30.82
CA ALA A 13 -12.39 -6.34 -30.00
C ALA A 13 -12.80 -6.96 -28.66
N GLY A 14 -13.22 -8.22 -28.66
CA GLY A 14 -13.54 -8.97 -27.44
C GLY A 14 -12.33 -9.11 -26.51
N ALA A 15 -11.16 -9.47 -27.07
CA ALA A 15 -9.90 -9.55 -26.33
C ALA A 15 -9.48 -8.18 -25.77
N PHE A 16 -9.65 -7.11 -26.56
CA PHE A 16 -9.36 -5.75 -26.11
C PHE A 16 -10.27 -5.32 -24.96
N LEU A 17 -11.57 -5.60 -25.03
CA LEU A 17 -12.52 -5.30 -23.94
C LEU A 17 -12.19 -6.11 -22.69
N ALA A 18 -11.94 -7.42 -22.83
CA ALA A 18 -11.54 -8.28 -21.73
C ALA A 18 -10.24 -7.79 -21.05
N TRP A 19 -9.26 -7.35 -21.83
CA TRP A 19 -8.05 -6.74 -21.30
C TRP A 19 -8.35 -5.42 -20.60
N ARG A 20 -9.06 -4.50 -21.28
CA ARG A 20 -9.30 -3.12 -20.83
C ARG A 20 -10.09 -3.06 -19.53
N PHE A 21 -11.05 -3.97 -19.36
CA PHE A 21 -11.93 -4.02 -18.19
C PHE A 21 -11.47 -5.08 -17.19
N GLY A 22 -11.01 -6.26 -17.62
CA GLY A 22 -10.60 -7.33 -16.71
C GLY A 22 -9.28 -7.05 -15.99
N TYR A 23 -8.36 -6.32 -16.61
CA TYR A 23 -7.04 -6.05 -16.02
C TYR A 23 -7.12 -5.27 -14.68
N PRO A 24 -7.88 -4.17 -14.55
CA PRO A 24 -8.09 -3.51 -13.26
C PRO A 24 -8.68 -4.42 -12.18
N TYR A 25 -9.67 -5.27 -12.51
CA TYR A 25 -10.25 -6.20 -11.55
C TYR A 25 -9.24 -7.26 -11.10
N ALA A 26 -8.44 -7.79 -12.02
CA ALA A 26 -7.38 -8.73 -11.69
C ALA A 26 -6.34 -8.08 -10.76
N LEU A 27 -5.92 -6.83 -11.04
CA LEU A 27 -4.98 -6.11 -10.17
C LEU A 27 -5.51 -5.98 -8.74
N LYS A 28 -6.78 -5.59 -8.59
CA LYS A 28 -7.45 -5.44 -7.30
C LYS A 28 -7.56 -6.79 -6.58
N TYR A 29 -7.92 -7.84 -7.29
CA TYR A 29 -8.10 -9.18 -6.71
C TYR A 29 -6.78 -9.78 -6.21
N PHE A 30 -5.70 -9.63 -6.98
CA PHE A 30 -4.39 -10.18 -6.63
C PHE A 30 -3.58 -9.28 -5.70
N PHE A 31 -4.03 -8.06 -5.41
CA PHE A 31 -3.31 -7.12 -4.55
C PHE A 31 -3.06 -7.71 -3.17
N ARG A 32 -1.77 -7.89 -2.85
CA ARG A 32 -1.33 -8.46 -1.58
C ARG A 32 0.10 -8.03 -1.26
N VAL A 33 0.25 -7.21 -0.24
CA VAL A 33 1.56 -6.71 0.20
C VAL A 33 1.70 -6.96 1.69
N SER A 34 2.69 -7.74 2.11
CA SER A 34 2.89 -8.08 3.52
C SER A 34 4.34 -7.97 3.99
N GLY A 35 4.49 -7.74 5.28
CA GLY A 35 5.80 -7.49 5.88
C GLY A 35 5.75 -7.20 7.37
N ILE A 36 6.84 -6.62 7.86
CA ILE A 36 7.01 -6.14 9.23
C ILE A 36 7.37 -4.65 9.24
N VAL A 37 6.87 -3.96 10.26
CA VAL A 37 7.32 -2.62 10.63
C VAL A 37 8.13 -2.73 11.92
N SER A 38 9.32 -2.17 11.91
CA SER A 38 10.23 -2.07 13.05
C SER A 38 10.45 -0.61 13.43
N VAL A 39 10.97 -0.37 14.63
CA VAL A 39 11.32 0.97 15.11
C VAL A 39 12.83 1.05 15.21
N ALA A 40 13.42 2.16 14.76
CA ALA A 40 14.85 2.38 14.91
C ALA A 40 15.24 2.38 16.40
N PRO A 41 16.36 1.74 16.80
CA PRO A 41 16.75 1.59 18.21
C PRO A 41 16.75 2.91 18.99
N GLU A 42 17.11 4.01 18.35
CA GLU A 42 17.20 5.35 18.93
C GLU A 42 15.82 5.94 19.28
N LEU A 43 14.76 5.44 18.65
CA LEU A 43 13.38 5.93 18.80
C LEU A 43 12.51 5.05 19.71
N VAL A 44 13.01 3.88 20.13
CA VAL A 44 12.26 2.92 20.97
C VAL A 44 11.84 3.55 22.30
N GLN A 45 12.70 4.36 22.92
CA GLN A 45 12.40 5.04 24.19
C GLN A 45 11.35 6.16 24.05
N GLY A 46 11.21 6.71 22.85
CA GLY A 46 10.27 7.79 22.54
C GLY A 46 8.95 7.29 21.94
N LEU A 47 8.69 5.98 21.98
CA LEU A 47 7.49 5.41 21.39
C LEU A 47 6.23 5.99 22.04
N PRO A 48 5.27 6.49 21.24
CA PRO A 48 3.96 6.85 21.78
C PRO A 48 3.34 5.61 22.42
N GLY A 49 2.98 5.73 23.70
CA GLY A 49 2.54 4.62 24.56
C GLY A 49 1.19 3.99 24.16
N ALA A 50 0.41 3.59 25.17
CA ALA A 50 -0.92 3.01 24.94
C ALA A 50 -1.80 3.96 24.10
N ASN A 51 -2.54 3.41 23.13
CA ASN A 51 -3.36 4.12 22.13
C ASN A 51 -2.62 4.71 20.92
N SER A 52 -1.37 4.31 20.67
CA SER A 52 -0.74 4.59 19.39
C SER A 52 -1.40 3.80 18.26
N MET A 53 -1.39 4.36 17.05
CA MET A 53 -1.97 3.80 15.84
C MET A 53 -0.89 3.80 14.77
N LEU A 54 -0.56 2.60 14.28
CA LEU A 54 0.31 2.40 13.14
C LEU A 54 -0.53 2.36 11.87
N PHE A 55 -0.19 3.20 10.92
CA PHE A 55 -0.73 3.21 9.58
C PHE A 55 0.33 2.77 8.60
N VAL A 56 0.06 1.69 7.87
CA VAL A 56 0.87 1.28 6.72
C VAL A 56 0.13 1.73 5.47
N VAL A 57 0.76 2.57 4.68
CA VAL A 57 0.17 3.24 3.52
C VAL A 57 0.91 2.79 2.27
N ALA A 58 0.16 2.28 1.30
CA ALA A 58 0.66 2.10 -0.06
C ALA A 58 0.27 3.29 -0.91
N ARG A 59 1.23 3.87 -1.62
CA ARG A 59 1.04 4.98 -2.56
C ARG A 59 1.37 4.55 -3.98
N ASN A 60 0.72 5.15 -4.96
CA ASN A 60 1.11 5.04 -6.35
C ASN A 60 2.30 5.97 -6.67
N GLU A 61 2.75 5.97 -7.93
CA GLU A 61 3.87 6.82 -8.38
C GLU A 61 3.59 8.33 -8.28
N GLY A 62 2.32 8.74 -8.26
CA GLY A 62 1.90 10.12 -8.05
C GLY A 62 1.81 10.53 -6.56
N GLY A 63 2.24 9.66 -5.64
CA GLY A 63 2.17 9.91 -4.19
C GLY A 63 0.77 9.78 -3.59
N VAL A 64 -0.22 9.35 -4.37
CA VAL A 64 -1.61 9.20 -3.93
C VAL A 64 -1.76 7.90 -3.12
N PRO A 65 -2.30 7.94 -1.90
CA PRO A 65 -2.62 6.76 -1.12
C PRO A 65 -3.65 5.86 -1.83
N VAL A 66 -3.28 4.62 -2.11
CA VAL A 66 -4.17 3.63 -2.75
C VAL A 66 -4.66 2.56 -1.78
N ALA A 67 -3.87 2.22 -0.75
CA ALA A 67 -4.26 1.30 0.30
C ALA A 67 -3.76 1.75 1.66
N VAL A 68 -4.52 1.46 2.72
CA VAL A 68 -4.17 1.81 4.09
C VAL A 68 -4.54 0.67 5.04
N LYS A 69 -3.57 0.23 5.84
CA LYS A 69 -3.80 -0.66 6.98
C LYS A 69 -3.60 0.12 8.27
N LYS A 70 -4.62 0.11 9.13
CA LYS A 70 -4.55 0.65 10.49
C LYS A 70 -4.35 -0.51 11.49
N ILE A 71 -3.39 -0.36 12.40
CA ILE A 71 -3.11 -1.27 13.51
C ILE A 71 -3.16 -0.45 14.79
N ILE A 72 -4.06 -0.81 15.71
CA ILE A 72 -4.25 -0.13 16.98
C ILE A 72 -3.32 -0.78 18.02
N SER A 73 -2.63 0.04 18.82
CA SER A 73 -1.68 -0.39 19.85
C SER A 73 -0.69 -1.44 19.32
N PRO A 74 0.09 -1.11 18.28
CA PRO A 74 1.01 -2.05 17.65
C PRO A 74 2.09 -2.51 18.64
N VAL A 75 2.41 -3.79 18.62
CA VAL A 75 3.59 -4.35 19.29
C VAL A 75 4.68 -4.55 18.24
N PHE A 76 5.84 -3.93 18.45
CA PHE A 76 6.95 -3.98 17.51
C PHE A 76 7.86 -5.19 17.77
N PRO A 77 8.34 -5.88 16.72
CA PRO A 77 8.06 -5.65 15.30
C PRO A 77 6.62 -6.01 14.91
N ALA A 78 5.93 -5.08 14.25
CA ALA A 78 4.51 -5.18 13.95
C ALA A 78 4.30 -5.77 12.55
N LYS A 79 3.61 -6.92 12.47
CA LYS A 79 3.26 -7.54 11.18
C LYS A 79 2.14 -6.76 10.49
N PHE A 80 2.26 -6.55 9.19
CA PHE A 80 1.21 -5.96 8.37
C PHE A 80 0.91 -6.80 7.14
N GLU A 81 -0.34 -6.70 6.69
CA GLU A 81 -0.81 -7.23 5.43
C GLU A 81 -1.84 -6.27 4.84
N LEU A 82 -1.54 -5.79 3.65
CA LEU A 82 -2.42 -5.01 2.78
C LEU A 82 -3.02 -5.95 1.74
N THR A 83 -4.34 -6.02 1.70
CA THR A 83 -5.09 -6.77 0.69
C THR A 83 -6.10 -5.86 0.01
N SER A 84 -6.90 -6.43 -0.89
CA SER A 84 -7.99 -5.73 -1.58
C SER A 84 -8.96 -5.01 -0.64
N SER A 85 -9.18 -5.50 0.59
CA SER A 85 -10.04 -4.85 1.59
C SER A 85 -9.44 -3.58 2.20
N ASN A 86 -8.14 -3.35 2.00
CA ASN A 86 -7.45 -2.15 2.47
C ASN A 86 -7.36 -1.07 1.38
N LEU A 87 -7.84 -1.33 0.17
CA LEU A 87 -7.84 -0.35 -0.91
C LEU A 87 -8.85 0.76 -0.61
N ILE A 88 -8.37 2.00 -0.68
CA ILE A 88 -9.19 3.21 -0.54
C ILE A 88 -9.42 3.90 -1.88
N MET A 89 -8.47 3.77 -2.82
CA MET A 89 -8.57 4.28 -4.19
C MET A 89 -8.19 3.17 -5.17
N PRO A 90 -9.05 2.15 -5.34
CA PRO A 90 -8.71 0.94 -6.08
C PRO A 90 -8.46 1.21 -7.58
N ASP A 91 -9.03 2.28 -8.15
CA ASP A 91 -8.85 2.64 -9.56
C ASP A 91 -7.49 3.27 -9.85
N LEU A 92 -6.80 3.74 -8.80
CA LEU A 92 -5.45 4.29 -8.88
C LEU A 92 -4.37 3.25 -8.55
N LEU A 93 -4.77 2.00 -8.28
CA LEU A 93 -3.84 0.91 -8.00
C LEU A 93 -2.97 0.65 -9.24
N THR A 94 -1.67 0.66 -9.01
CA THR A 94 -0.67 0.40 -10.05
C THR A 94 0.14 -0.83 -9.68
N ARG A 95 0.93 -1.36 -10.63
CA ARG A 95 1.78 -2.53 -10.36
C ARG A 95 2.90 -2.24 -9.37
N ARG A 96 3.35 -0.99 -9.31
CA ARG A 96 4.48 -0.53 -8.49
C ARG A 96 3.98 0.47 -7.47
N LEU A 97 4.36 0.26 -6.22
CA LEU A 97 3.86 1.03 -5.09
C LEU A 97 5.03 1.51 -4.25
N TYR A 98 4.81 2.60 -3.53
CA TYR A 98 5.66 3.07 -2.45
C TYR A 98 5.00 2.74 -1.12
N LEU A 99 5.78 2.32 -0.13
CA LEU A 99 5.27 1.98 1.19
C LEU A 99 5.82 2.92 2.23
N ASP A 100 4.88 3.51 2.98
CA ASP A 100 5.17 4.34 4.14
C ASP A 100 4.51 3.74 5.37
N ALA A 101 5.13 3.92 6.52
CA ALA A 101 4.59 3.63 7.82
C ALA A 101 4.55 4.92 8.65
N LEU A 102 3.43 5.17 9.31
CA LEU A 102 3.23 6.31 10.20
C LEU A 102 2.67 5.83 11.53
N LEU A 103 3.30 6.17 12.63
CA LEU A 103 2.84 5.92 13.98
C LEU A 103 2.45 7.25 14.63
N ASN A 104 1.21 7.36 15.08
CA ASN A 104 0.70 8.55 15.78
C ASN A 104 -0.26 8.16 16.91
N THR A 105 -0.67 9.12 17.73
CA THR A 105 -1.67 8.92 18.81
C THR A 105 -3.03 9.52 18.50
N HIS A 106 -3.11 10.42 17.51
CA HIS A 106 -4.32 11.18 17.20
C HIS A 106 -5.14 10.60 16.04
N GLY A 107 -4.61 9.60 15.31
CA GLY A 107 -5.36 8.83 14.32
C GLY A 107 -5.62 9.53 12.99
N GLN A 108 -4.95 10.65 12.72
CA GLN A 108 -5.08 11.39 11.46
C GLN A 108 -3.90 11.09 10.55
N LEU A 109 -4.18 10.67 9.31
CA LEU A 109 -3.15 10.49 8.28
C LEU A 109 -2.80 11.83 7.62
N GLY A 110 -1.52 12.06 7.34
CA GLY A 110 -1.03 13.25 6.63
C GLY A 110 -0.82 14.50 7.49
N VAL A 111 -1.25 14.49 8.75
CA VAL A 111 -0.92 15.51 9.74
C VAL A 111 0.16 14.93 10.64
N LEU A 112 1.37 15.49 10.58
CA LEU A 112 2.46 15.12 11.48
C LEU A 112 2.46 16.05 12.69
N ARG A 113 2.42 15.47 13.89
CA ARG A 113 2.55 16.17 15.16
C ARG A 113 3.84 15.76 15.84
N ARG A 114 4.24 16.58 16.82
CA ARG A 114 5.41 16.31 17.64
C ARG A 114 5.27 14.95 18.34
N GLY A 115 6.28 14.10 18.17
CA GLY A 115 6.29 12.73 18.71
C GLY A 115 5.73 11.66 17.76
N ASP A 116 5.19 12.04 16.60
CA ASP A 116 4.85 11.05 15.57
C ASP A 116 6.12 10.48 14.95
N LEU A 117 6.08 9.19 14.62
CA LEU A 117 7.17 8.50 13.94
C LEU A 117 6.76 8.14 12.52
N LYS A 118 7.66 8.32 11.58
CA LYS A 118 7.47 7.90 10.19
C LYS A 118 8.64 7.05 9.72
N GLY A 119 8.35 6.23 8.73
CA GLY A 119 9.33 5.43 8.01
C GLY A 119 8.83 5.20 6.60
N ALA A 120 9.74 5.12 5.63
CA ALA A 120 9.39 4.87 4.25
C ALA A 120 10.38 3.88 3.64
N ARG A 121 9.88 3.02 2.75
CA ARG A 121 10.75 2.18 1.94
C ARG A 121 11.20 2.97 0.72
N GLN A 122 12.50 3.04 0.48
CA GLN A 122 13.06 3.77 -0.65
C GLN A 122 12.74 3.09 -2.00
N ASP A 123 12.71 1.75 -2.00
CA ASP A 123 12.44 0.96 -3.20
C ASP A 123 10.95 0.83 -3.52
N ARG A 124 10.66 0.80 -4.82
CA ARG A 124 9.32 0.45 -5.33
C ARG A 124 9.05 -1.03 -5.04
N VAL A 125 7.85 -1.31 -4.54
CA VAL A 125 7.38 -2.68 -4.31
C VAL A 125 6.33 -3.07 -5.34
N ASN A 126 6.26 -4.35 -5.68
CA ASN A 126 5.19 -4.84 -6.53
C ASN A 126 3.89 -4.94 -5.74
N PHE A 127 2.75 -4.79 -6.42
CA PHE A 127 1.40 -4.97 -5.87
C PHE A 127 1.14 -6.37 -5.28
N VAL A 128 2.01 -7.33 -5.60
CA VAL A 128 2.12 -8.64 -4.93
C VAL A 128 3.53 -8.76 -4.38
N SER A 129 3.69 -8.71 -3.06
CA SER A 129 5.00 -8.81 -2.40
C SER A 129 4.84 -9.29 -0.95
N LYS A 130 5.86 -10.00 -0.45
CA LYS A 130 5.88 -10.57 0.91
C LYS A 130 7.25 -10.36 1.53
N GLY A 131 7.32 -10.40 2.86
CA GLY A 131 8.58 -10.28 3.60
C GLY A 131 9.20 -8.88 3.50
N LEU A 132 8.36 -7.86 3.33
CA LEU A 132 8.83 -6.48 3.28
C LEU A 132 9.18 -5.99 4.69
N GLU A 133 10.12 -5.07 4.75
CA GLU A 133 10.55 -4.44 5.99
C GLU A 133 10.45 -2.92 5.83
N ILE A 134 9.93 -2.27 6.86
CA ILE A 134 9.84 -0.81 6.99
C ILE A 134 10.35 -0.46 8.38
N THR A 135 11.27 0.50 8.47
CA THR A 135 11.80 0.99 9.74
C THR A 135 11.27 2.39 9.99
N LEU A 136 10.65 2.60 11.15
CA LEU A 136 10.31 3.93 11.67
C LEU A 136 11.60 4.57 12.20
N ASP A 137 12.19 5.46 11.42
CA ASP A 137 13.51 6.06 11.64
C ASP A 137 13.48 7.57 11.85
N THR A 138 12.37 8.22 11.48
CA THR A 138 12.24 9.66 11.54
C THR A 138 11.18 10.04 12.56
N THR A 139 11.58 10.81 13.58
CA THR A 139 10.64 11.45 14.51
C THR A 139 10.37 12.88 14.07
N GLN A 140 9.12 13.32 14.15
CA GLN A 140 8.81 14.73 14.00
C GLN A 140 9.10 15.47 15.31
N LYS A 141 10.10 16.36 15.27
CA LYS A 141 10.51 17.22 16.39
C LYS A 141 9.52 18.36 16.62
#